data_AF-A0A7K1G255-F1
#
_entry.id   AF-A0A7K1G255-F1
#
_cell.length_a   1.000
_cell.length_b   1.000
_cell.length_c   1.000
_cell.angle_alpha   90.00
_cell.angle_beta   90.00
_cell.angle_gamma   90.00
#
_symmetry.space_group_name_H-M   'P 1'
#
loop_
_entity.id
_entity.type
_entity.pdbx_description
1 polymer ?
#
loop_
_entity_poly.entity_id
_entity_poly.type
_entity_poly.pdbx_seq_one_letter_code
_entity_poly.pdbx_strand_id
1 'polypeptide(L)'
;MKHYLFFTIVFFHCICLKAQTDNRYEALIAEASLFHLQKDYKNAITVFEKAFLLQQPDALNAYKTAGVYALDENKNEAFLYLNLALDKGWTENDNLLIDPYFDFLRNNFKNEWTLIVEKAKNKEMQYEKTLKFPALRKEINLMTINDQKLRFKKSQTNNAAQLDSINQEINNSDYKNLIRAKEIIKKYSWPKISEIGKDGENNFWLIIQHGDQDILFQRLALTEMKKLLATTEIDKENYAFLYDRVQCNLNYKQLYGTQVNWTENGKASGFRPILKEDLVDKRRSNLGLLPLKIYALNYGFQYSNIASEQASKNDRKDIEDASKLITEAQDFYKAKEFQKVYDNYNNASMILGGMSSLQNYDAALLFANIYNQNKEEQYRSIALDFLTLLFYRGDLSKKELLNQNEFKSFYSEKRWIEIFENI
;
A
#
# COMPACT_ATOMS: atom_id res chain seq x y z
N MET A 1 -12.88 -18.60 -10.92
CA MET A 1 -11.89 -17.87 -11.72
C MET A 1 -11.47 -16.67 -10.89
N LYS A 2 -10.30 -16.71 -10.23
CA LYS A 2 -9.81 -15.63 -9.38
C LYS A 2 -8.81 -14.83 -10.21
N HIS A 3 -9.23 -13.67 -10.72
CA HIS A 3 -8.36 -12.76 -11.45
C HIS A 3 -7.55 -11.93 -10.44
N TYR A 4 -6.28 -12.27 -10.27
CA TYR A 4 -5.33 -11.44 -9.54
C TYR A 4 -4.77 -10.39 -10.52
N LEU A 5 -5.39 -9.20 -10.57
CA LEU A 5 -4.83 -8.08 -11.34
C LEU A 5 -3.72 -7.38 -10.56
N PHE A 6 -2.74 -6.91 -11.32
CA PHE A 6 -1.52 -6.23 -10.90
C PHE A 6 -1.77 -4.85 -10.30
N PHE A 7 -0.96 -4.50 -9.30
CA PHE A 7 -0.77 -3.14 -8.81
C PHE A 7 0.62 -2.64 -9.21
N THR A 8 0.70 -1.97 -10.35
CA THR A 8 1.45 -0.72 -10.41
C THR A 8 0.42 0.40 -10.24
N ILE A 9 0.06 0.71 -8.99
CA ILE A 9 -0.56 2.02 -8.75
C ILE A 9 0.56 3.02 -8.95
N VAL A 10 0.67 3.54 -10.16
CA VAL A 10 1.56 4.66 -10.43
C VAL A 10 0.78 5.91 -9.99
N PHE A 11 1.17 6.46 -8.84
CA PHE A 11 0.46 7.49 -8.09
C PHE A 11 0.37 8.85 -8.80
N PHE A 12 -0.47 9.72 -8.25
CA PHE A 12 -0.80 11.03 -8.78
C PHE A 12 -0.14 12.13 -7.95
N HIS A 13 0.92 12.72 -8.47
CA HIS A 13 1.50 13.91 -7.85
C HIS A 13 0.77 15.17 -8.34
N CYS A 14 -0.11 15.74 -7.51
CA CYS A 14 -0.62 17.09 -7.72
C CYS A 14 0.00 18.07 -6.73
N ILE A 15 0.76 19.04 -7.24
CA ILE A 15 1.17 20.23 -6.48
C ILE A 15 0.04 21.25 -6.63
N CYS A 16 -0.90 21.32 -5.68
CA CYS A 16 -1.97 22.33 -5.71
C CYS A 16 -1.53 23.63 -5.02
N LEU A 17 -1.42 24.71 -5.80
CA LEU A 17 -1.46 26.08 -5.29
C LEU A 17 -2.92 26.44 -4.93
N LYS A 18 -3.11 27.05 -3.75
CA LYS A 18 -4.42 27.36 -3.15
C LYS A 18 -5.20 28.42 -3.93
N ALA A 19 -6.08 27.97 -4.81
CA ALA A 19 -7.37 28.56 -5.13
C ALA A 19 -8.38 27.39 -5.22
N GLN A 20 -9.68 27.63 -5.19
CA GLN A 20 -10.70 26.57 -5.25
C GLN A 20 -10.43 25.66 -6.45
N THR A 21 -9.75 24.52 -6.24
CA THR A 21 -9.14 23.76 -7.33
C THR A 21 -10.23 23.01 -8.06
N ASP A 22 -10.39 23.38 -9.32
CA ASP A 22 -11.15 22.63 -10.28
C ASP A 22 -10.46 21.29 -10.55
N ASN A 23 -10.77 20.28 -9.73
CA ASN A 23 -10.14 18.95 -9.82
C ASN A 23 -10.64 18.12 -11.03
N ARG A 24 -11.13 18.78 -12.10
CA ARG A 24 -11.63 18.12 -13.32
C ARG A 24 -10.50 17.38 -14.05
N TYR A 25 -9.30 17.95 -14.08
CA TYR A 25 -8.14 17.28 -14.67
C TYR A 25 -7.88 15.96 -13.94
N GLU A 26 -7.74 15.99 -12.62
CA GLU A 26 -7.44 14.81 -11.81
C GLU A 26 -8.54 13.77 -11.85
N ALA A 27 -9.81 14.19 -11.90
CA ALA A 27 -10.93 13.28 -12.08
C ALA A 27 -10.83 12.53 -13.42
N LEU A 28 -10.52 13.22 -14.51
CA LEU A 28 -10.36 12.61 -15.84
C LEU A 28 -9.16 11.67 -15.87
N ILE A 29 -8.01 12.05 -15.33
CA ILE A 29 -6.86 11.14 -15.35
C ILE A 29 -7.14 9.89 -14.48
N ALA A 30 -7.85 10.03 -13.34
CA ALA A 30 -8.24 8.89 -12.51
C ALA A 30 -9.16 7.91 -13.26
N GLU A 31 -10.14 8.45 -14.00
CA GLU A 31 -11.01 7.67 -14.87
C GLU A 31 -10.24 6.99 -16.02
N ALA A 32 -9.34 7.71 -16.69
CA ALA A 32 -8.49 7.15 -17.75
C ALA A 32 -7.60 6.02 -17.23
N SER A 33 -7.04 6.17 -16.03
CA SER A 33 -6.22 5.16 -15.37
C SER A 33 -7.01 3.89 -15.03
N LEU A 34 -8.28 4.05 -14.64
CA LEU A 34 -9.18 2.91 -14.40
C LEU A 34 -9.50 2.15 -15.69
N PHE A 35 -9.78 2.85 -16.80
CA PHE A 35 -9.97 2.21 -18.12
C PHE A 35 -8.72 1.45 -18.55
N HIS A 36 -7.54 2.03 -18.36
CA HIS A 36 -6.28 1.34 -18.63
C HIS A 36 -6.14 0.05 -17.81
N LEU A 37 -6.44 0.09 -16.50
CA LEU A 37 -6.42 -1.11 -15.64
C LEU A 37 -7.39 -2.20 -16.11
N GLN A 38 -8.53 -1.79 -16.68
CA GLN A 38 -9.55 -2.68 -17.26
C GLN A 38 -9.20 -3.15 -18.68
N LYS A 39 -8.02 -2.78 -19.21
CA LYS A 39 -7.56 -3.06 -20.57
C LYS A 39 -8.43 -2.44 -21.66
N ASP A 40 -9.17 -1.38 -21.34
CA ASP A 40 -9.98 -0.61 -22.27
C ASP A 40 -9.20 0.62 -22.77
N TYR A 41 -8.21 0.36 -23.62
CA TYR A 41 -7.23 1.37 -24.03
C TYR A 41 -7.86 2.50 -24.84
N LYS A 42 -8.88 2.22 -25.66
CA LYS A 42 -9.56 3.22 -26.49
C LYS A 42 -10.29 4.26 -25.65
N ASN A 43 -11.01 3.82 -24.63
CA ASN A 43 -11.68 4.75 -23.70
C ASN A 43 -10.65 5.46 -22.82
N ALA A 44 -9.60 4.77 -22.36
CA ALA A 44 -8.51 5.41 -21.63
C ALA A 44 -7.89 6.57 -22.42
N ILE A 45 -7.54 6.35 -23.69
CA ILE A 45 -7.01 7.37 -24.62
C ILE A 45 -7.96 8.56 -24.73
N THR A 46 -9.23 8.30 -25.02
CA THR A 46 -10.25 9.35 -25.18
C THR A 46 -10.36 10.23 -23.94
N VAL A 47 -10.23 9.64 -22.74
CA VAL A 47 -10.32 10.38 -21.47
C VAL A 47 -9.01 11.11 -21.16
N PHE A 48 -7.84 10.53 -21.44
CA PHE A 48 -6.55 11.22 -21.33
C PHE A 48 -6.51 12.47 -22.21
N GLU A 49 -6.95 12.37 -23.47
CA GLU A 49 -6.99 13.50 -24.41
C GLU A 49 -7.87 14.64 -23.86
N LYS A 50 -9.05 14.32 -23.30
CA LYS A 50 -9.91 15.31 -22.63
C LYS A 50 -9.22 15.97 -21.44
N ALA A 51 -8.49 15.20 -20.62
CA ALA A 51 -7.75 15.75 -19.50
C ALA A 51 -6.66 16.71 -20.00
N PHE A 52 -5.95 16.35 -21.07
CA PHE A 52 -4.85 17.15 -21.61
C PHE A 52 -5.29 18.42 -22.33
N LEU A 53 -6.57 18.55 -22.67
CA LEU A 53 -7.18 19.83 -23.06
C LEU A 53 -7.30 20.81 -21.89
N LEU A 54 -7.41 20.32 -20.65
CA LEU A 54 -7.49 21.16 -19.44
C LEU A 54 -6.10 21.53 -18.93
N GLN A 55 -5.19 20.56 -18.89
CA GLN A 55 -3.84 20.74 -18.39
C GLN A 55 -2.87 19.79 -19.09
N GLN A 56 -1.74 20.32 -19.56
CA GLN A 56 -0.69 19.51 -20.17
C GLN A 56 -0.13 18.46 -19.17
N PRO A 57 0.15 17.23 -19.61
CA PRO A 57 0.65 16.19 -18.73
C PRO A 57 2.02 16.55 -18.15
N ASP A 58 2.23 16.08 -16.92
CA ASP A 58 3.56 15.94 -16.35
C ASP A 58 4.29 14.73 -16.97
N ALA A 59 5.54 14.51 -16.54
CA ALA A 59 6.37 13.42 -17.04
C ALA A 59 5.72 12.05 -16.87
N LEU A 60 5.05 11.83 -15.73
CA LEU A 60 4.46 10.55 -15.37
C LEU A 60 3.21 10.25 -16.17
N ASN A 61 2.29 11.21 -16.29
CA ASN A 61 1.09 11.05 -17.09
C ASN A 61 1.40 10.95 -18.58
N ALA A 62 2.41 11.67 -19.07
CA ALA A 62 2.89 11.49 -20.44
C ALA A 62 3.44 10.06 -20.67
N TYR A 63 4.25 9.54 -19.74
CA TYR A 63 4.77 8.16 -19.84
C TYR A 63 3.65 7.12 -19.84
N LYS A 64 2.68 7.25 -18.92
CA LYS A 64 1.49 6.37 -18.85
C LYS A 64 0.71 6.39 -20.16
N THR A 65 0.38 7.59 -20.66
CA THR A 65 -0.36 7.73 -21.91
C THR A 65 0.40 7.15 -23.09
N ALA A 66 1.72 7.31 -23.14
CA ALA A 66 2.54 6.67 -24.15
C ALA A 66 2.41 5.14 -24.13
N GLY A 67 2.41 4.55 -22.93
CA GLY A 67 2.18 3.11 -22.74
C GLY A 67 0.80 2.67 -23.23
N VAL A 68 -0.26 3.44 -22.94
CA VAL A 68 -1.61 3.13 -23.42
C VAL A 68 -1.72 3.21 -24.94
N TYR A 69 -1.14 4.23 -25.58
CA TYR A 69 -1.08 4.27 -27.05
C TYR A 69 -0.26 3.12 -27.65
N ALA A 70 0.83 2.70 -27.00
CA ALA A 70 1.62 1.55 -27.45
C ALA A 70 0.82 0.24 -27.35
N LEU A 71 0.03 0.06 -26.29
CA LEU A 71 -0.89 -1.07 -26.10
C LEU A 71 -2.06 -1.07 -27.09
N ASP A 72 -2.48 0.10 -27.57
CA ASP A 72 -3.45 0.27 -28.67
C ASP A 72 -2.79 0.24 -30.07
N GLU A 73 -1.51 -0.11 -30.15
CA GLU A 73 -0.71 -0.18 -31.40
C GLU A 73 -0.60 1.15 -32.17
N ASN A 74 -0.87 2.28 -31.52
CA ASN A 74 -0.72 3.62 -32.09
C ASN A 74 0.72 4.12 -31.95
N LYS A 75 1.57 3.73 -32.92
CA LYS A 75 2.99 4.08 -32.98
C LYS A 75 3.27 5.57 -32.77
N ASN A 76 2.61 6.44 -33.55
CA ASN A 76 3.00 7.84 -33.64
C ASN A 76 2.75 8.58 -32.33
N GLU A 77 1.57 8.38 -31.75
CA GLU A 77 1.23 8.99 -30.45
C GLU A 77 2.05 8.41 -29.32
N ALA A 78 2.34 7.10 -29.34
CA ALA A 78 3.18 6.49 -28.32
C ALA A 78 4.60 7.10 -28.30
N PHE A 79 5.24 7.30 -29.46
CA PHE A 79 6.55 7.98 -29.51
C PHE A 79 6.47 9.48 -29.20
N LEU A 80 5.36 10.15 -29.53
CA LEU A 80 5.14 11.55 -29.16
C LEU A 80 5.13 11.72 -27.64
N TYR A 81 4.31 10.94 -26.95
CA TYR A 81 4.18 11.02 -25.49
C TYR A 81 5.41 10.48 -24.75
N LEU A 82 6.14 9.49 -25.28
CA LEU A 82 7.44 9.10 -24.74
C LEU A 82 8.44 10.26 -24.81
N ASN A 83 8.51 10.97 -25.94
CA ASN A 83 9.38 12.14 -26.07
C ASN A 83 8.99 13.24 -25.07
N LEU A 84 7.68 13.51 -24.95
CA LEU A 84 7.15 14.48 -24.00
C LEU A 84 7.51 14.12 -22.56
N ALA A 85 7.37 12.84 -22.17
CA ALA A 85 7.74 12.37 -20.84
C ALA A 85 9.23 12.66 -20.52
N LEU A 86 10.13 12.33 -21.46
CA LEU A 86 11.56 12.59 -21.33
C LEU A 86 11.90 14.08 -21.28
N ASP A 87 11.15 14.92 -21.99
CA ASP A 87 11.34 16.37 -21.97
C ASP A 87 10.78 17.03 -20.71
N LYS A 88 9.77 16.41 -20.09
CA LYS A 88 9.23 16.79 -18.78
C LYS A 88 10.02 16.23 -17.59
N GLY A 89 11.07 15.44 -17.84
CA GLY A 89 11.99 14.97 -16.81
C GLY A 89 11.72 13.57 -16.29
N TRP A 90 11.14 12.68 -17.09
CA TRP A 90 11.12 11.24 -16.78
C TRP A 90 12.54 10.66 -16.92
N THR A 91 12.99 9.87 -15.95
CA THR A 91 14.41 9.47 -15.81
C THR A 91 14.65 7.99 -15.57
N GLU A 92 13.62 7.14 -15.59
CA GLU A 92 13.74 5.71 -15.23
C GLU A 92 14.11 4.82 -16.43
N ASN A 93 15.19 5.13 -17.15
CA ASN A 93 15.55 4.46 -18.41
C ASN A 93 15.57 2.92 -18.34
N ASP A 94 16.04 2.32 -17.24
CA ASP A 94 16.00 0.86 -17.07
C ASP A 94 14.57 0.31 -17.13
N ASN A 95 13.59 1.03 -16.57
CA ASN A 95 12.18 0.64 -16.61
C ASN A 95 11.66 0.68 -18.06
N LEU A 96 11.93 1.75 -18.82
CA LEU A 96 11.51 1.86 -20.23
C LEU A 96 12.02 0.67 -21.07
N LEU A 97 13.24 0.22 -20.81
CA LEU A 97 13.87 -0.89 -21.52
C LEU A 97 13.19 -2.24 -21.31
N ILE A 98 12.43 -2.41 -20.24
CA ILE A 98 11.79 -3.68 -19.86
C ILE A 98 10.27 -3.59 -19.78
N ASP A 99 9.71 -2.39 -19.81
CA ASP A 99 8.28 -2.17 -19.59
C ASP A 99 7.50 -2.82 -20.74
N PRO A 100 6.67 -3.83 -20.45
CA PRO A 100 6.01 -4.64 -21.47
C PRO A 100 5.00 -3.84 -22.30
N TYR A 101 4.54 -2.68 -21.81
CA TYR A 101 3.64 -1.81 -22.58
C TYR A 101 4.25 -1.36 -23.90
N PHE A 102 5.57 -1.32 -24.00
CA PHE A 102 6.28 -0.89 -25.20
C PHE A 102 6.80 -2.04 -26.07
N ASP A 103 6.39 -3.29 -25.83
CA ASP A 103 6.83 -4.43 -26.64
C ASP A 103 6.45 -4.27 -28.12
N PHE A 104 5.26 -3.74 -28.40
CA PHE A 104 4.85 -3.39 -29.76
C PHE A 104 5.84 -2.43 -30.43
N LEU A 105 6.29 -1.37 -29.73
CA LEU A 105 7.24 -0.42 -30.29
C LEU A 105 8.63 -1.03 -30.46
N ARG A 106 9.12 -1.70 -29.41
CA ARG A 106 10.45 -2.29 -29.32
C ARG A 106 10.68 -3.37 -30.39
N ASN A 107 9.64 -4.17 -30.70
CA ASN A 107 9.75 -5.27 -31.66
C ASN A 107 9.61 -4.80 -33.12
N ASN A 108 8.74 -3.81 -33.38
CA ASN A 108 8.37 -3.42 -34.74
C ASN A 108 9.09 -2.17 -35.28
N PHE A 109 9.57 -1.27 -34.40
CA PHE A 109 10.16 0.02 -34.78
C PHE A 109 11.55 0.21 -34.15
N LYS A 110 12.47 -0.69 -34.46
CA LYS A 110 13.80 -0.79 -33.82
C LYS A 110 14.64 0.49 -33.93
N ASN A 111 14.56 1.20 -35.05
CA ASN A 111 15.35 2.42 -35.26
C ASN A 111 14.86 3.55 -34.35
N GLU A 112 13.56 3.83 -34.37
CA GLU A 112 12.92 4.84 -33.51
C GLU A 112 13.05 4.47 -32.02
N TRP A 113 12.93 3.18 -31.71
CA TRP A 113 13.17 2.67 -30.35
C TRP A 113 14.61 2.92 -29.89
N THR A 114 15.61 2.72 -30.77
CA THR A 114 17.01 3.00 -30.43
C THR A 114 17.22 4.49 -30.12
N LEU A 115 16.61 5.38 -30.91
CA LEU A 115 16.70 6.83 -30.70
C LEU A 115 16.07 7.27 -29.38
N ILE A 116 14.88 6.74 -29.03
CA ILE A 116 14.22 7.13 -27.78
C ILE A 116 14.98 6.61 -26.55
N VAL A 117 15.56 5.42 -26.63
CA VAL A 117 16.41 4.84 -25.57
C VAL A 117 17.69 5.66 -25.40
N GLU A 118 18.32 6.08 -26.49
CA GLU A 118 19.51 6.94 -26.40
C GLU A 118 19.17 8.29 -25.74
N LYS A 119 18.03 8.89 -26.09
CA LYS A 119 17.52 10.11 -25.43
C LYS A 119 17.29 9.86 -23.94
N ALA A 120 16.62 8.76 -23.57
CA ALA A 120 16.31 8.41 -22.19
C ALA A 120 17.58 8.21 -21.35
N LYS A 121 18.55 7.45 -21.88
CA LYS A 121 19.86 7.25 -21.25
C LYS A 121 20.60 8.57 -21.03
N ASN A 122 20.61 9.45 -22.02
CA ASN A 122 21.27 10.75 -21.90
C ASN A 122 20.58 11.64 -20.85
N LYS A 123 19.25 11.67 -20.81
CA LYS A 123 18.49 12.41 -19.80
C LYS A 123 18.75 11.88 -18.38
N GLU A 124 18.71 10.56 -18.19
CA GLU A 124 19.02 9.94 -16.89
C GLU A 124 20.45 10.27 -16.45
N MET A 125 21.44 10.15 -17.33
CA MET A 125 22.83 10.46 -17.02
C MET A 125 23.05 11.93 -16.62
N GLN A 126 22.31 12.89 -17.21
CA GLN A 126 22.39 14.29 -16.75
C GLN A 126 21.69 14.49 -15.40
N TYR A 127 20.57 13.80 -15.18
CA TYR A 127 19.86 13.86 -13.91
C TYR A 127 20.68 13.29 -12.76
N GLU A 128 21.34 12.14 -12.96
CA GLU A 128 22.16 11.49 -11.93
C GLU A 128 23.29 12.37 -11.39
N LYS A 129 23.85 13.27 -12.23
CA LYS A 129 24.87 14.25 -11.79
C LYS A 129 24.36 15.26 -10.78
N THR A 130 23.04 15.43 -10.69
CA THR A 130 22.40 16.36 -9.74
C THR A 130 22.16 15.71 -8.38
N LEU A 131 22.28 14.39 -8.28
CA LEU A 131 21.94 13.63 -7.09
C LEU A 131 23.15 13.40 -6.20
N LYS A 132 22.91 13.36 -4.88
CA LYS A 132 23.96 13.06 -3.90
C LYS A 132 24.38 11.59 -3.91
N PHE A 133 23.44 10.67 -4.12
CA PHE A 133 23.65 9.22 -4.08
C PHE A 133 23.09 8.50 -5.32
N PRO A 134 23.59 8.80 -6.54
CA PRO A 134 23.07 8.19 -7.78
C PRO A 134 23.24 6.67 -7.81
N ALA A 135 24.30 6.13 -7.21
CA ALA A 135 24.50 4.69 -7.09
C ALA A 135 23.42 4.02 -6.21
N LEU A 136 23.00 4.68 -5.13
CA LEU A 136 21.93 4.17 -4.26
C LEU A 136 20.58 4.23 -4.98
N ARG A 137 20.29 5.32 -5.71
CA ARG A 137 19.12 5.41 -6.60
C ARG A 137 19.09 4.22 -7.56
N LYS A 138 20.20 3.97 -8.26
CA LYS A 138 20.30 2.87 -9.24
C LYS A 138 20.02 1.51 -8.61
N GLU A 139 20.59 1.26 -7.43
CA GLU A 139 20.34 0.05 -6.65
C GLU A 139 18.86 -0.13 -6.32
N ILE A 140 18.22 0.89 -5.75
CA ILE A 140 16.81 0.87 -5.35
C ILE A 140 15.89 0.66 -6.56
N ASN A 141 16.16 1.34 -7.67
CA ASN A 141 15.39 1.20 -8.91
C ASN A 141 15.49 -0.24 -9.44
N LEU A 142 16.67 -0.86 -9.43
CA LEU A 142 16.84 -2.25 -9.85
C LEU A 142 16.16 -3.25 -8.91
N MET A 143 16.19 -3.02 -7.60
CA MET A 143 15.44 -3.83 -6.62
C MET A 143 13.94 -3.81 -6.94
N THR A 144 13.42 -2.62 -7.22
CA THR A 144 11.99 -2.40 -7.52
C THR A 144 11.60 -3.02 -8.85
N ILE A 145 12.44 -2.87 -9.88
CA ILE A 145 12.24 -3.54 -11.17
C ILE A 145 12.10 -5.06 -11.01
N ASN A 146 12.95 -5.68 -10.20
CA ASN A 146 12.90 -7.13 -9.99
C ASN A 146 11.65 -7.56 -9.21
N ASP A 147 11.25 -6.79 -8.19
CA ASP A 147 9.99 -6.99 -7.46
C ASP A 147 8.78 -6.88 -8.39
N GLN A 148 8.69 -5.80 -9.16
CA GLN A 148 7.55 -5.53 -10.05
C GLN A 148 7.44 -6.55 -11.18
N LYS A 149 8.57 -7.05 -11.72
CA LYS A 149 8.55 -8.14 -12.72
C LYS A 149 7.85 -9.40 -12.21
N LEU A 150 8.10 -9.81 -10.97
CA LEU A 150 7.48 -11.00 -10.37
C LEU A 150 5.97 -10.80 -10.16
N ARG A 151 5.58 -9.62 -9.70
CA ARG A 151 4.17 -9.24 -9.52
C ARG A 151 3.43 -9.11 -10.85
N PHE A 152 4.10 -8.61 -11.88
CA PHE A 152 3.55 -8.58 -13.24
C PHE A 152 3.35 -10.01 -13.77
N LYS A 153 4.37 -10.88 -13.63
CA LYS A 153 4.27 -12.32 -13.98
C LYS A 153 3.08 -12.98 -13.29
N LYS A 154 2.89 -12.75 -11.98
CA LYS A 154 1.73 -13.23 -11.22
C LYS A 154 0.40 -12.82 -11.86
N SER A 155 0.29 -11.58 -12.31
CA SER A 155 -0.96 -11.06 -12.87
C SER A 155 -1.34 -11.63 -14.24
N GLN A 156 -0.36 -12.14 -14.99
CA GLN A 156 -0.59 -12.78 -16.29
C GLN A 156 -0.93 -14.27 -16.17
N THR A 157 -0.71 -14.86 -14.99
CA THR A 157 -0.85 -16.30 -14.78
C THR A 157 -2.23 -16.66 -14.22
N ASN A 158 -2.97 -17.51 -14.94
CA ASN A 158 -4.22 -18.13 -14.46
C ASN A 158 -4.03 -19.57 -13.94
N ASN A 159 -2.81 -20.11 -14.00
CA ASN A 159 -2.49 -21.47 -13.59
C ASN A 159 -2.11 -21.53 -12.10
N ALA A 160 -2.84 -22.33 -11.31
CA ALA A 160 -2.66 -22.42 -9.86
C ALA A 160 -1.26 -22.88 -9.42
N ALA A 161 -0.67 -23.90 -10.07
CA ALA A 161 0.66 -24.39 -9.70
C ALA A 161 1.76 -23.37 -10.02
N GLN A 162 1.62 -22.65 -11.14
CA GLN A 162 2.52 -21.54 -11.46
C GLN A 162 2.36 -20.37 -10.50
N LEU A 163 1.14 -20.07 -10.04
CA LEU A 163 0.87 -19.02 -9.04
C LEU A 163 1.58 -19.31 -7.72
N ASP A 164 1.57 -20.56 -7.24
CA ASP A 164 2.26 -20.92 -6.00
C ASP A 164 3.78 -20.72 -6.11
N SER A 165 4.36 -21.16 -7.23
CA SER A 165 5.79 -20.92 -7.52
C SER A 165 6.12 -19.43 -7.60
N ILE A 166 5.29 -18.62 -8.26
CA ILE A 166 5.50 -17.17 -8.34
C ILE A 166 5.35 -16.50 -6.96
N ASN A 167 4.39 -16.94 -6.13
CA ASN A 167 4.24 -16.44 -4.77
C ASN A 167 5.50 -16.72 -3.92
N GLN A 168 6.12 -17.89 -4.07
CA GLN A 168 7.39 -18.20 -3.41
C GLN A 168 8.53 -17.31 -3.92
N GLU A 169 8.61 -17.06 -5.23
CA GLU A 169 9.57 -16.12 -5.82
C GLU A 169 9.40 -14.71 -5.23
N ILE A 170 8.16 -14.22 -5.15
CA ILE A 170 7.81 -12.92 -4.57
C ILE A 170 8.22 -12.87 -3.09
N ASN A 171 7.82 -13.85 -2.27
CA ASN A 171 8.15 -13.87 -0.84
C ASN A 171 9.67 -13.85 -0.60
N ASN A 172 10.45 -14.58 -1.40
CA ASN A 172 11.90 -14.58 -1.32
C ASN A 172 12.50 -13.22 -1.75
N SER A 173 11.94 -12.60 -2.78
CA SER A 173 12.33 -11.26 -3.21
C SER A 173 12.03 -10.22 -2.13
N ASP A 174 10.81 -10.23 -1.56
CA ASP A 174 10.37 -9.33 -0.50
C ASP A 174 11.27 -9.47 0.74
N TYR A 175 11.63 -10.69 1.13
CA TYR A 175 12.56 -10.93 2.23
C TYR A 175 13.94 -10.32 1.99
N LYS A 176 14.53 -10.53 0.81
CA LYS A 176 15.84 -9.95 0.45
C LYS A 176 15.77 -8.42 0.38
N ASN A 177 14.72 -7.90 -0.23
CA ASN A 177 14.48 -6.47 -0.34
C ASN A 177 14.32 -5.83 1.04
N LEU A 178 13.63 -6.47 1.98
CA LEU A 178 13.50 -5.99 3.35
C LEU A 178 14.82 -5.95 4.10
N ILE A 179 15.67 -6.98 3.99
CA ILE A 179 17.01 -6.95 4.59
C ILE A 179 17.78 -5.73 4.08
N ARG A 180 17.78 -5.52 2.77
CA ARG A 180 18.49 -4.40 2.18
C ARG A 180 17.88 -3.05 2.56
N ALA A 181 16.55 -2.94 2.60
CA ALA A 181 15.87 -1.72 3.01
C ALA A 181 16.22 -1.33 4.46
N LYS A 182 16.34 -2.29 5.38
CA LYS A 182 16.81 -2.06 6.75
C LYS A 182 18.22 -1.48 6.80
N GLU A 183 19.13 -1.99 5.99
CA GLU A 183 20.49 -1.46 5.89
C GLU A 183 20.50 -0.01 5.35
N ILE A 184 19.68 0.26 4.34
CA ILE A 184 19.52 1.60 3.76
C ILE A 184 19.00 2.57 4.82
N ILE A 185 17.91 2.24 5.53
CA ILE A 185 17.38 3.10 6.61
C ILE A 185 18.42 3.31 7.71
N LYS A 186 19.11 2.25 8.13
CA LYS A 186 20.15 2.35 9.17
C LYS A 186 21.29 3.30 8.78
N LYS A 187 21.69 3.31 7.51
CA LYS A 187 22.82 4.10 7.02
C LYS A 187 22.43 5.54 6.63
N TYR A 188 21.27 5.72 6.02
CA TYR A 188 20.87 6.98 5.38
C TYR A 188 19.65 7.65 6.04
N SER A 189 19.07 7.06 7.09
CA SER A 189 17.69 7.39 7.52
C SER A 189 16.72 7.18 6.34
N TRP A 190 15.61 7.93 6.24
CA TRP A 190 14.83 7.95 5.00
C TRP A 190 15.60 8.73 3.91
N PRO A 191 16.02 8.08 2.80
CA PRO A 191 16.70 8.77 1.71
C PRO A 191 15.81 9.84 1.11
N LYS A 192 16.37 11.02 0.87
CA LYS A 192 15.60 12.18 0.40
C LYS A 192 15.53 12.27 -1.12
N ILE A 193 14.52 12.98 -1.64
CA ILE A 193 14.38 13.27 -3.08
C ILE A 193 15.65 13.96 -3.64
N SER A 194 16.25 14.91 -2.93
CA SER A 194 17.51 15.54 -3.38
C SER A 194 18.70 14.58 -3.43
N GLU A 195 18.60 13.44 -2.75
CA GLU A 195 19.70 12.48 -2.63
C GLU A 195 19.59 11.34 -3.65
N ILE A 196 18.39 10.82 -3.87
CA ILE A 196 18.15 9.65 -4.73
C ILE A 196 17.08 9.89 -5.81
N GLY A 197 16.61 11.11 -5.97
CA GLY A 197 15.58 11.48 -6.93
C GLY A 197 14.16 11.08 -6.50
N LYS A 198 13.18 11.61 -7.23
CA LYS A 198 11.75 11.32 -6.97
C LYS A 198 11.40 9.86 -7.23
N ASP A 199 11.95 9.31 -8.30
CA ASP A 199 11.78 7.92 -8.66
C ASP A 199 12.43 6.99 -7.64
N GLY A 200 13.65 7.30 -7.19
CA GLY A 200 14.32 6.53 -6.15
C GLY A 200 13.55 6.54 -4.83
N GLU A 201 13.00 7.70 -4.42
CA GLU A 201 12.19 7.80 -3.20
C GLU A 201 10.90 6.97 -3.29
N ASN A 202 10.19 7.08 -4.42
CA ASN A 202 8.98 6.30 -4.69
C ASN A 202 9.27 4.79 -4.74
N ASN A 203 10.34 4.39 -5.42
CA ASN A 203 10.76 2.99 -5.54
C ASN A 203 11.20 2.42 -4.18
N PHE A 204 11.90 3.21 -3.36
CA PHE A 204 12.26 2.79 -1.99
C PHE A 204 11.04 2.57 -1.13
N TRP A 205 10.07 3.50 -1.19
CA TRP A 205 8.80 3.35 -0.51
C TRP A 205 8.02 2.12 -0.96
N LEU A 206 7.99 1.82 -2.26
CA LEU A 206 7.24 0.68 -2.79
C LEU A 206 7.79 -0.65 -2.26
N ILE A 207 9.11 -0.77 -2.16
CA ILE A 207 9.77 -1.92 -1.51
C ILE A 207 9.33 -2.08 -0.05
N ILE A 208 9.28 -0.99 0.72
CA ILE A 208 8.86 -1.02 2.13
C ILE A 208 7.37 -1.36 2.26
N GLN A 209 6.54 -0.84 1.35
CA GLN A 209 5.10 -1.13 1.32
C GLN A 209 4.81 -2.62 1.11
N HIS A 210 5.61 -3.31 0.30
CA HIS A 210 5.47 -4.75 0.09
C HIS A 210 5.96 -5.60 1.27
N GLY A 211 6.60 -5.00 2.27
CA GLY A 211 7.09 -5.65 3.47
C GLY A 211 6.08 -5.90 4.58
N ASP A 212 4.85 -6.34 4.26
CA ASP A 212 3.77 -6.53 5.25
C ASP A 212 4.12 -7.52 6.37
N GLN A 213 5.05 -8.43 6.11
CA GLN A 213 5.58 -9.38 7.08
C GLN A 213 6.41 -8.73 8.21
N ASP A 214 6.78 -7.45 8.08
CA ASP A 214 7.59 -6.74 9.08
C ASP A 214 7.01 -5.36 9.41
N ILE A 215 5.89 -5.39 10.14
CA ILE A 215 5.15 -4.19 10.56
C ILE A 215 6.04 -3.27 11.42
N LEU A 216 6.92 -3.82 12.25
CA LEU A 216 7.85 -3.02 13.08
C LEU A 216 8.79 -2.20 12.21
N PHE A 217 9.32 -2.79 11.14
CA PHE A 217 10.14 -2.05 10.18
C PHE A 217 9.34 -0.99 9.42
N GLN A 218 8.09 -1.28 9.01
CA GLN A 218 7.22 -0.27 8.39
C GLN A 218 6.95 0.91 9.34
N ARG A 219 6.77 0.66 10.65
CA ARG A 219 6.64 1.70 11.67
C ARG A 219 7.92 2.52 11.85
N LEU A 220 9.08 1.88 11.81
CA LEU A 220 10.38 2.57 11.81
C LEU A 220 10.50 3.48 10.58
N ALA A 221 10.17 2.97 9.40
CA ALA A 221 10.16 3.74 8.16
C ALA A 221 9.23 4.96 8.25
N LEU A 222 8.00 4.79 8.76
CA LEU A 222 7.09 5.91 9.02
C LEU A 222 7.67 6.95 9.98
N THR A 223 8.42 6.52 10.99
CA THR A 223 9.09 7.43 11.93
C THR A 223 10.15 8.27 11.21
N GLU A 224 10.92 7.67 10.30
CA GLU A 224 11.91 8.38 9.50
C GLU A 224 11.27 9.32 8.48
N MET A 225 10.24 8.87 7.74
CA MET A 225 9.48 9.72 6.81
C MET A 225 8.84 10.92 7.52
N LYS A 226 8.30 10.72 8.73
CA LYS A 226 7.63 11.77 9.50
C LYS A 226 8.53 12.97 9.78
N LYS A 227 9.84 12.75 9.96
CA LYS A 227 10.83 13.81 10.16
C LYS A 227 10.93 14.76 8.95
N LEU A 228 10.49 14.32 7.77
CA LEU A 228 10.63 15.03 6.50
C LEU A 228 9.30 15.64 6.01
N LEU A 229 8.15 15.38 6.65
CA LEU A 229 6.83 15.86 6.21
C LEU A 229 6.69 17.38 6.11
N ALA A 230 7.49 18.13 6.88
CA ALA A 230 7.54 19.59 6.82
C ALA A 230 8.39 20.13 5.64
N THR A 231 9.03 19.25 4.87
CA THR A 231 9.90 19.59 3.75
C THR A 231 9.29 19.14 2.42
N THR A 232 10.02 19.36 1.32
CA THR A 232 9.71 18.85 -0.03
C THR A 232 10.59 17.66 -0.42
N GLU A 233 11.28 17.05 0.57
CA GLU A 233 12.27 15.99 0.34
C GLU A 233 11.67 14.58 0.31
N ILE A 234 10.34 14.44 0.47
CA ILE A 234 9.60 13.18 0.36
C ILE A 234 8.29 13.38 -0.37
N ASP A 235 7.75 12.31 -0.92
CA ASP A 235 6.35 12.28 -1.32
C ASP A 235 5.45 12.05 -0.09
N LYS A 236 4.57 13.02 0.17
CA LYS A 236 3.64 12.98 1.30
C LYS A 236 2.49 12.00 1.06
N GLU A 237 2.19 11.70 -0.21
CA GLU A 237 1.24 10.65 -0.56
C GLU A 237 1.78 9.29 -0.11
N ASN A 238 3.02 8.96 -0.45
CA ASN A 238 3.71 7.77 0.03
C ASN A 238 3.64 7.61 1.56
N TYR A 239 3.82 8.67 2.34
CA TYR A 239 3.63 8.61 3.79
C TYR A 239 2.21 8.21 4.20
N ALA A 240 1.19 8.84 3.60
CA ALA A 240 -0.21 8.57 3.92
C ALA A 240 -0.61 7.12 3.60
N PHE A 241 -0.14 6.60 2.46
CA PHE A 241 -0.37 5.21 2.07
C PHE A 241 0.26 4.21 3.02
N LEU A 242 1.55 4.38 3.35
CA LEU A 242 2.23 3.48 4.27
C LEU A 242 1.59 3.56 5.66
N TYR A 243 1.22 4.76 6.11
CA TYR A 243 0.57 4.97 7.38
C TYR A 243 -0.74 4.20 7.48
N ASP A 244 -1.66 4.41 6.53
CA ASP A 244 -2.95 3.75 6.54
C ASP A 244 -2.83 2.23 6.40
N ARG A 245 -1.87 1.72 5.60
CA ARG A 245 -1.60 0.29 5.47
C ARG A 245 -1.17 -0.31 6.81
N VAL A 246 -0.22 0.33 7.51
CA VAL A 246 0.22 -0.09 8.85
C VAL A 246 -0.95 -0.07 9.85
N GLN A 247 -1.77 0.99 9.84
CA GLN A 247 -2.94 1.07 10.72
C GLN A 247 -3.91 -0.09 10.46
N CYS A 248 -4.23 -0.33 9.20
CA CYS A 248 -5.11 -1.42 8.79
C CYS A 248 -4.56 -2.81 9.13
N ASN A 249 -3.25 -3.04 9.01
CA ASN A 249 -2.59 -4.30 9.40
C ASN A 249 -2.56 -4.48 10.93
N LEU A 250 -2.62 -3.38 11.69
CA LEU A 250 -2.73 -3.37 13.14
C LEU A 250 -4.19 -3.38 13.63
N ASN A 251 -5.17 -3.73 12.78
CA ASN A 251 -6.60 -3.71 13.09
C ASN A 251 -7.12 -2.35 13.58
N TYR A 252 -6.48 -1.26 13.18
CA TYR A 252 -6.95 0.11 13.39
C TYR A 252 -7.65 0.65 12.15
N LYS A 253 -8.53 1.63 12.37
CA LYS A 253 -9.04 2.46 11.28
C LYS A 253 -7.90 3.27 10.67
N GLN A 254 -7.99 3.46 9.36
CA GLN A 254 -7.06 4.31 8.63
C GLN A 254 -7.37 5.80 8.86
N LEU A 255 -6.43 6.68 8.50
CA LEU A 255 -6.53 8.12 8.77
C LEU A 255 -6.71 8.95 7.50
N TYR A 256 -6.07 8.57 6.39
CA TYR A 256 -6.09 9.34 5.14
C TYR A 256 -6.99 8.73 4.06
N GLY A 257 -7.47 7.50 4.24
CA GLY A 257 -8.43 6.86 3.34
C GLY A 257 -7.79 6.29 2.08
N THR A 258 -6.54 5.82 2.16
CA THR A 258 -5.81 5.25 1.01
C THR A 258 -6.08 3.77 0.76
N GLN A 259 -6.58 3.05 1.76
CA GLN A 259 -6.88 1.62 1.66
C GLN A 259 -8.35 1.41 1.29
N VAL A 260 -8.61 0.50 0.37
CA VAL A 260 -9.95 0.22 -0.18
C VAL A 260 -10.35 -1.25 0.00
N ASN A 261 -11.65 -1.51 -0.01
CA ASN A 261 -12.22 -2.84 -0.05
C ASN A 261 -12.30 -3.30 -1.51
N TRP A 262 -11.28 -4.04 -1.95
CA TRP A 262 -11.20 -4.51 -3.33
C TRP A 262 -12.33 -5.47 -3.69
N THR A 263 -12.83 -5.31 -4.91
CA THR A 263 -13.74 -6.22 -5.61
C THR A 263 -13.02 -6.80 -6.84
N GLU A 264 -13.76 -7.38 -7.78
CA GLU A 264 -13.20 -7.90 -9.02
C GLU A 264 -12.81 -6.79 -10.00
N ASN A 265 -11.92 -7.11 -10.96
CA ASN A 265 -11.58 -6.27 -12.12
C ASN A 265 -11.07 -4.85 -11.79
N GLY A 266 -10.29 -4.71 -10.72
CA GLY A 266 -9.64 -3.43 -10.37
C GLY A 266 -10.60 -2.38 -9.83
N LYS A 267 -11.82 -2.77 -9.42
CA LYS A 267 -12.76 -1.89 -8.73
C LYS A 267 -12.75 -2.15 -7.23
N ALA A 268 -13.13 -1.14 -6.44
CA ALA A 268 -13.40 -1.30 -5.02
C ALA A 268 -14.86 -0.98 -4.69
N SER A 269 -15.37 -1.57 -3.62
CA SER A 269 -16.73 -1.30 -3.11
C SER A 269 -16.79 -0.06 -2.22
N GLY A 270 -15.64 0.43 -1.76
CA GLY A 270 -15.52 1.60 -0.91
C GLY A 270 -14.16 1.64 -0.19
N PHE A 271 -13.96 2.68 0.62
CA PHE A 271 -12.80 2.75 1.50
C PHE A 271 -12.93 1.75 2.66
N ARG A 272 -11.80 1.24 3.16
CA ARG A 272 -11.76 0.61 4.49
C ARG A 272 -12.15 1.65 5.55
N PRO A 273 -12.67 1.26 6.73
CA PRO A 273 -13.09 2.19 7.78
C PRO A 273 -12.08 3.28 8.11
N ILE A 274 -12.53 4.55 8.08
CA ILE A 274 -11.71 5.75 8.28
C ILE A 274 -12.06 6.37 9.64
N LEU A 275 -11.06 6.65 10.47
CA LEU A 275 -11.28 7.31 11.77
C LEU A 275 -11.75 8.76 11.55
N LYS A 276 -12.86 9.18 12.18
CA LYS A 276 -13.42 10.54 12.03
C LYS A 276 -13.45 10.96 10.55
N GLU A 277 -14.21 10.20 9.77
CA GLU A 277 -14.26 10.26 8.31
C GLU A 277 -14.68 11.63 7.79
N ASP A 278 -15.52 12.37 8.51
CA ASP A 278 -15.90 13.76 8.20
C ASP A 278 -14.68 14.71 8.12
N LEU A 279 -13.61 14.41 8.85
CA LEU A 279 -12.38 15.20 8.89
C LEU A 279 -11.29 14.72 7.93
N VAL A 280 -11.54 13.69 7.13
CA VAL A 280 -10.50 13.06 6.28
C VAL A 280 -9.93 14.02 5.24
N ASP A 281 -10.78 14.76 4.53
CA ASP A 281 -10.31 15.68 3.49
C ASP A 281 -9.52 16.87 4.06
N LYS A 282 -9.79 17.25 5.32
CA LYS A 282 -8.94 18.21 6.04
C LYS A 282 -7.53 17.66 6.27
N ARG A 283 -7.42 16.39 6.65
CA ARG A 283 -6.11 15.71 6.83
C ARG A 283 -5.39 15.54 5.50
N ARG A 284 -6.11 15.13 4.45
CA ARG A 284 -5.61 14.98 3.08
C ARG A 284 -5.09 16.31 2.54
N SER A 285 -5.85 17.40 2.68
CA SER A 285 -5.43 18.74 2.25
C SER A 285 -4.16 19.23 2.93
N ASN A 286 -3.96 18.94 4.23
CA ASN A 286 -2.73 19.29 4.94
C ASN A 286 -1.47 18.61 4.38
N LEU A 287 -1.63 17.46 3.70
CA LEU A 287 -0.55 16.74 3.04
C LEU A 287 -0.49 17.01 1.52
N GLY A 288 -1.39 17.84 0.98
CA GLY A 288 -1.50 18.09 -0.46
C GLY A 288 -2.20 16.99 -1.25
N LEU A 289 -2.94 16.10 -0.58
CA LEU A 289 -3.65 15.00 -1.22
C LEU A 289 -5.01 15.44 -1.76
N LEU A 290 -5.40 14.86 -2.89
CA LEU A 290 -6.71 15.10 -3.51
C LEU A 290 -7.86 14.68 -2.59
N PRO A 291 -9.03 15.32 -2.60
CA PRO A 291 -10.19 14.89 -1.82
C PRO A 291 -10.60 13.45 -2.12
N LEU A 292 -11.16 12.73 -1.14
CA LEU A 292 -11.60 11.34 -1.31
C LEU A 292 -12.58 11.15 -2.47
N LYS A 293 -13.43 12.16 -2.73
CA LYS A 293 -14.35 12.14 -3.88
C LYS A 293 -13.64 11.94 -5.22
N ILE A 294 -12.49 12.58 -5.40
CA ILE A 294 -11.68 12.47 -6.62
C ILE A 294 -10.87 11.18 -6.57
N TYR A 295 -10.26 10.90 -5.42
CA TYR A 295 -9.42 9.72 -5.24
C TYR A 295 -10.19 8.40 -5.45
N ALA A 296 -11.44 8.31 -5.02
CA ALA A 296 -12.33 7.14 -5.22
C ALA A 296 -12.51 6.76 -6.70
N LEU A 297 -12.38 7.72 -7.62
CA LEU A 297 -12.52 7.47 -9.06
C LEU A 297 -11.42 6.54 -9.59
N ASN A 298 -10.22 6.56 -8.99
CA ASN A 298 -9.14 5.60 -9.32
C ASN A 298 -9.55 4.14 -9.04
N TYR A 299 -10.57 3.94 -8.22
CA TYR A 299 -11.06 2.64 -7.78
C TYR A 299 -12.45 2.32 -8.33
N GLY A 300 -13.00 3.17 -9.19
CA GLY A 300 -14.27 2.91 -9.87
C GLY A 300 -15.51 3.00 -9.00
N PHE A 301 -15.46 3.73 -7.88
CA PHE A 301 -16.65 4.04 -7.07
C PHE A 301 -16.80 5.53 -6.82
N GLN A 302 -18.04 5.97 -6.60
CA GLN A 302 -18.35 7.34 -6.23
C GLN A 302 -18.32 7.49 -4.71
N TYR A 303 -17.77 8.62 -4.25
CA TYR A 303 -17.72 8.95 -2.83
C TYR A 303 -18.33 10.33 -2.56
N SER A 304 -19.06 10.43 -1.46
CA SER A 304 -19.60 11.69 -0.94
C SER A 304 -19.15 11.87 0.50
N ASN A 305 -18.78 13.10 0.88
CA ASN A 305 -18.38 13.41 2.24
C ASN A 305 -19.47 13.04 3.25
N ILE A 306 -19.05 12.44 4.36
CA ILE A 306 -19.93 12.06 5.46
C ILE A 306 -20.10 13.25 6.42
N ALA A 307 -21.33 13.50 6.86
CA ALA A 307 -21.62 14.51 7.87
C ALA A 307 -21.06 14.10 9.25
N SER A 308 -20.64 15.08 10.06
CA SER A 308 -19.96 14.81 11.34
C SER A 308 -20.76 13.93 12.32
N GLU A 309 -22.09 14.11 12.37
CA GLU A 309 -22.98 13.26 13.18
C GLU A 309 -22.96 11.80 12.72
N GLN A 310 -23.03 11.58 11.40
CA GLN A 310 -23.00 10.24 10.81
C GLN A 310 -21.63 9.58 10.99
N ALA A 311 -20.53 10.32 10.82
CA ALA A 311 -19.18 9.81 11.07
C ALA A 311 -19.02 9.39 12.55
N SER A 312 -19.49 10.22 13.48
CA SER A 312 -19.48 9.89 14.91
C SER A 312 -20.36 8.68 15.24
N LYS A 313 -21.50 8.53 14.55
CA LYS A 313 -22.38 7.37 14.71
C LYS A 313 -21.72 6.10 14.19
N ASN A 314 -21.05 6.14 13.04
CA ASN A 314 -20.29 5.01 12.49
C ASN A 314 -19.18 4.59 13.47
N ASP A 315 -18.42 5.56 13.99
CA ASP A 315 -17.34 5.30 14.95
C ASP A 315 -17.84 4.63 16.24
N ARG A 316 -18.98 5.08 16.79
CA ARG A 316 -19.62 4.43 17.94
C ARG A 316 -20.13 3.03 17.62
N LYS A 317 -20.79 2.88 16.46
CA LYS A 317 -21.39 1.61 16.04
C LYS A 317 -20.35 0.50 15.94
N ASP A 318 -19.17 0.78 15.39
CA ASP A 318 -18.10 -0.22 15.29
C ASP A 318 -17.65 -0.73 16.68
N ILE A 319 -17.59 0.15 17.68
CA ILE A 319 -17.24 -0.21 19.06
C ILE A 319 -18.38 -1.02 19.71
N GLU A 320 -19.64 -0.61 19.50
CA GLU A 320 -20.83 -1.29 20.01
C GLU A 320 -20.96 -2.71 19.43
N ASP A 321 -20.79 -2.86 18.12
CA ASP A 321 -20.88 -4.13 17.42
C ASP A 321 -19.78 -5.10 17.88
N ALA A 322 -18.53 -4.62 18.03
CA ALA A 322 -17.44 -5.44 18.58
C ALA A 322 -17.69 -5.85 20.04
N SER A 323 -18.19 -4.92 20.87
CA SER A 323 -18.50 -5.19 22.28
C SER A 323 -19.64 -6.20 22.45
N LYS A 324 -20.63 -6.16 21.55
CA LYS A 324 -21.71 -7.15 21.51
C LYS A 324 -21.16 -8.55 21.22
N LEU A 325 -20.31 -8.70 20.20
CA LEU A 325 -19.68 -9.99 19.87
C LEU A 325 -18.83 -10.53 21.03
N ILE A 326 -18.07 -9.66 21.71
CA ILE A 326 -17.29 -10.06 22.90
C ILE A 326 -18.21 -10.53 24.04
N THR A 327 -19.34 -9.85 24.26
CA THR A 327 -20.32 -10.24 25.28
C THR A 327 -20.92 -11.61 24.97
N GLU A 328 -21.32 -11.84 23.71
CA GLU A 328 -21.83 -13.15 23.26
C GLU A 328 -20.76 -14.25 23.41
N ALA A 329 -19.49 -13.94 23.12
CA ALA A 329 -18.38 -14.86 23.32
C ALA A 329 -18.22 -15.29 24.79
N GLN A 330 -18.45 -14.38 25.75
CA GLN A 330 -18.39 -14.70 27.18
C GLN A 330 -19.50 -15.68 27.60
N ASP A 331 -20.69 -15.59 27.01
CA ASP A 331 -21.78 -16.52 27.28
C ASP A 331 -21.50 -17.91 26.68
N PHE A 332 -20.95 -17.97 25.47
CA PHE A 332 -20.49 -19.24 24.89
C PHE A 332 -19.34 -19.87 25.68
N TYR A 333 -18.46 -19.06 26.26
CA TYR A 333 -17.40 -19.55 27.14
C TYR A 333 -17.97 -20.24 28.38
N LYS A 334 -18.98 -19.64 29.03
CA LYS A 334 -19.70 -20.27 30.17
C LYS A 334 -20.38 -21.58 29.77
N ALA A 335 -20.91 -21.65 28.54
CA ALA A 335 -21.52 -22.85 27.96
C ALA A 335 -20.49 -23.90 27.46
N LYS A 336 -19.18 -23.60 27.53
CA LYS A 336 -18.07 -24.42 27.00
C LYS A 336 -18.14 -24.65 25.47
N GLU A 337 -18.77 -23.74 24.74
CA GLU A 337 -18.85 -23.77 23.28
C GLU A 337 -17.67 -23.01 22.65
N PHE A 338 -16.45 -23.51 22.85
CA PHE A 338 -15.21 -22.76 22.57
C PHE A 338 -15.01 -22.36 21.10
N GLN A 339 -15.52 -23.14 20.14
CA GLN A 339 -15.49 -22.75 18.73
C GLN A 339 -16.29 -21.46 18.49
N LYS A 340 -17.46 -21.31 19.13
CA LYS A 340 -18.26 -20.09 19.02
C LYS A 340 -17.61 -18.89 19.71
N VAL A 341 -16.82 -19.13 20.77
CA VAL A 341 -15.97 -18.09 21.38
C VAL A 341 -14.99 -17.57 20.34
N TYR A 342 -14.27 -18.47 19.66
CA TYR A 342 -13.38 -18.10 18.57
C TYR A 342 -14.09 -17.34 17.45
N ASP A 343 -15.21 -17.86 16.93
CA ASP A 343 -15.92 -17.24 15.83
C ASP A 343 -16.33 -15.79 16.16
N ASN A 344 -16.78 -15.53 17.39
CA ASN A 344 -17.15 -14.19 17.85
C ASN A 344 -15.93 -13.25 17.96
N TYR A 345 -14.83 -13.70 18.56
CA TYR A 345 -13.61 -12.89 18.65
C TYR A 345 -12.96 -12.64 17.29
N ASN A 346 -13.03 -13.62 16.38
CA ASN A 346 -12.59 -13.44 14.99
C ASN A 346 -13.44 -12.37 14.29
N ASN A 347 -14.77 -12.43 14.41
CA ASN A 347 -15.65 -11.42 13.85
C ASN A 347 -15.42 -10.03 14.48
N ALA A 348 -15.18 -9.96 15.80
CA ALA A 348 -14.91 -8.71 16.49
C ALA A 348 -13.58 -8.09 16.03
N SER A 349 -12.54 -8.91 15.80
CA SER A 349 -11.23 -8.43 15.34
C SER A 349 -11.23 -7.92 13.90
N MET A 350 -12.17 -8.40 13.06
CA MET A 350 -12.40 -7.88 11.71
C MET A 350 -13.01 -6.47 11.68
N ILE A 351 -13.60 -6.00 12.79
CA ILE A 351 -14.11 -4.63 12.93
C ILE A 351 -12.93 -3.71 13.27
N LEU A 352 -12.39 -3.02 12.26
CA LEU A 352 -11.23 -2.13 12.43
C LEU A 352 -11.50 -1.03 13.45
N GLY A 353 -10.65 -0.95 14.47
CA GLY A 353 -10.80 -0.03 15.59
C GLY A 353 -11.94 -0.35 16.56
N GLY A 354 -12.62 -1.51 16.40
CA GLY A 354 -13.72 -1.93 17.27
C GLY A 354 -13.25 -2.51 18.61
N MET A 355 -12.09 -3.17 18.63
CA MET A 355 -11.50 -3.73 19.85
C MET A 355 -10.36 -2.87 20.41
N SER A 356 -10.49 -2.47 21.67
CA SER A 356 -9.43 -1.83 22.46
C SER A 356 -8.26 -2.76 22.76
N SER A 357 -7.10 -2.22 23.13
CA SER A 357 -5.93 -3.03 23.51
C SER A 357 -6.22 -3.91 24.74
N LEU A 358 -7.01 -3.40 25.70
CA LEU A 358 -7.49 -4.19 26.84
C LEU A 358 -8.35 -5.39 26.40
N GLN A 359 -9.33 -5.18 25.51
CA GLN A 359 -10.18 -6.27 25.02
C GLN A 359 -9.39 -7.32 24.22
N ASN A 360 -8.36 -6.92 23.46
CA ASN A 360 -7.47 -7.86 22.78
C ASN A 360 -6.62 -8.65 23.80
N TYR A 361 -6.19 -8.02 24.89
CA TYR A 361 -5.44 -8.69 25.95
C TYR A 361 -6.32 -9.69 26.72
N ASP A 362 -7.55 -9.29 27.04
CA ASP A 362 -8.55 -10.16 27.67
C ASP A 362 -8.89 -11.37 26.77
N ALA A 363 -8.95 -11.17 25.44
CA ALA A 363 -9.09 -12.25 24.49
C ALA A 363 -7.90 -13.23 24.57
N ALA A 364 -6.66 -12.72 24.59
CA ALA A 364 -5.47 -13.55 24.75
C ALA A 364 -5.53 -14.40 26.03
N LEU A 365 -5.92 -13.80 27.16
CA LEU A 365 -6.10 -14.51 28.43
C LEU A 365 -7.20 -15.57 28.35
N LEU A 366 -8.33 -15.24 27.73
CA LEU A 366 -9.44 -16.17 27.57
C LEU A 366 -9.02 -17.41 26.77
N PHE A 367 -8.34 -17.23 25.64
CA PHE A 367 -7.89 -18.35 24.82
C PHE A 367 -6.75 -19.14 25.46
N ALA A 368 -5.87 -18.50 26.24
CA ALA A 368 -4.91 -19.21 27.07
C ALA A 368 -5.60 -20.07 28.13
N ASN A 369 -6.66 -19.57 28.76
CA ASN A 369 -7.49 -20.33 29.69
C ASN A 369 -8.16 -21.53 29.01
N ILE A 370 -8.75 -21.35 27.82
CA ILE A 370 -9.35 -22.45 27.05
C ILE A 370 -8.29 -23.52 26.76
N TYR A 371 -7.13 -23.13 26.22
CA TYR A 371 -6.02 -24.06 25.96
C TYR A 371 -5.59 -24.80 27.23
N ASN A 372 -5.48 -24.12 28.37
CA ASN A 372 -5.08 -24.77 29.60
C ASN A 372 -6.09 -25.82 30.08
N GLN A 373 -7.37 -25.71 29.70
CA GLN A 373 -8.42 -26.67 30.01
C GLN A 373 -8.47 -27.87 29.06
N ASN A 374 -8.38 -27.65 27.74
CA ASN A 374 -8.61 -28.71 26.73
C ASN A 374 -7.35 -29.15 25.96
N LYS A 375 -6.25 -28.40 26.06
CA LYS A 375 -4.98 -28.64 25.35
C LYS A 375 -5.09 -28.63 23.82
N GLU A 376 -6.13 -27.99 23.27
CA GLU A 376 -6.27 -27.83 21.83
C GLU A 376 -5.39 -26.69 21.31
N GLU A 377 -4.41 -27.04 20.49
CA GLU A 377 -3.36 -26.15 19.99
C GLU A 377 -3.85 -24.89 19.27
N GLN A 378 -5.03 -24.95 18.65
CA GLN A 378 -5.65 -23.78 18.02
C GLN A 378 -5.81 -22.60 18.99
N TYR A 379 -6.22 -22.84 20.24
CA TYR A 379 -6.47 -21.75 21.19
C TYR A 379 -5.19 -21.14 21.73
N ARG A 380 -4.10 -21.94 21.84
CA ARG A 380 -2.77 -21.39 22.08
C ARG A 380 -2.32 -20.49 20.94
N SER A 381 -2.55 -20.92 19.69
CA SER A 381 -2.21 -20.09 18.53
C SER A 381 -2.99 -18.78 18.53
N ILE A 382 -4.30 -18.83 18.76
CA ILE A 382 -5.17 -17.64 18.80
C ILE A 382 -4.73 -16.68 19.92
N ALA A 383 -4.41 -17.19 21.11
CA ALA A 383 -3.91 -16.36 22.20
C ALA A 383 -2.60 -15.64 21.81
N LEU A 384 -1.67 -16.35 21.16
CA LEU A 384 -0.43 -15.78 20.66
C LEU A 384 -0.67 -14.76 19.53
N ASP A 385 -1.69 -14.93 18.70
CA ASP A 385 -2.05 -13.95 17.65
C ASP A 385 -2.49 -12.61 18.27
N PHE A 386 -3.32 -12.64 19.32
CA PHE A 386 -3.71 -11.44 20.06
C PHE A 386 -2.52 -10.77 20.76
N LEU A 387 -1.63 -11.55 21.39
CA LEU A 387 -0.41 -11.01 21.99
C LEU A 387 0.53 -10.41 20.92
N THR A 388 0.67 -11.06 19.77
CA THR A 388 1.48 -10.57 18.65
C THR A 388 0.93 -9.24 18.12
N LEU A 389 -0.40 -9.11 17.99
CA LEU A 389 -1.03 -7.85 17.60
C LEU A 389 -0.71 -6.73 18.61
N LEU A 390 -0.84 -6.99 19.91
CA LEU A 390 -0.55 -6.02 20.96
C LEU A 390 0.93 -5.63 21.00
N PHE A 391 1.83 -6.60 20.79
CA PHE A 391 3.25 -6.37 20.63
C PHE A 391 3.52 -5.39 19.47
N TYR A 392 2.96 -5.65 18.29
CA TYR A 392 3.14 -4.76 17.13
C TYR A 392 2.51 -3.38 17.30
N ARG A 393 1.45 -3.27 18.11
CA ARG A 393 0.86 -1.98 18.52
C ARG A 393 1.75 -1.23 19.52
N GLY A 394 2.58 -1.94 20.29
CA GLY A 394 3.37 -1.39 21.39
C GLY A 394 2.58 -1.28 22.70
N ASP A 395 1.53 -2.09 22.84
CA ASP A 395 0.57 -2.03 23.96
C ASP A 395 0.76 -3.19 24.96
N LEU A 396 1.95 -3.80 25.00
CA LEU A 396 2.30 -4.85 25.97
C LEU A 396 3.42 -4.40 26.91
N SER A 397 3.37 -4.89 28.15
CA SER A 397 4.50 -4.79 29.08
C SER A 397 4.98 -6.17 29.56
N LYS A 398 6.30 -6.31 29.81
CA LYS A 398 6.88 -7.55 30.39
C LYS A 398 6.23 -7.92 31.71
N LYS A 399 5.91 -6.90 32.51
CA LYS A 399 5.31 -7.08 33.84
C LYS A 399 3.92 -7.71 33.72
N GLU A 400 3.10 -7.26 32.78
CA GLU A 400 1.78 -7.85 32.54
C GLU A 400 1.90 -9.29 32.06
N LEU A 401 2.82 -9.59 31.14
CA LEU A 401 2.99 -10.96 30.64
C LEU A 401 3.46 -11.95 31.72
N LEU A 402 4.43 -11.57 32.56
CA LEU A 402 4.98 -12.46 33.60
C LEU A 402 4.04 -12.69 34.78
N ASN A 403 3.14 -11.75 35.05
CA ASN A 403 2.24 -11.84 36.20
C ASN A 403 1.01 -12.71 35.93
N GLN A 404 0.76 -13.12 34.68
CA GLN A 404 -0.39 -13.97 34.33
C GLN A 404 0.02 -15.44 34.27
N ASN A 405 -0.61 -16.26 35.10
CA ASN A 405 -0.28 -17.69 35.19
C ASN A 405 -0.72 -18.46 33.94
N GLU A 406 -1.76 -17.97 33.27
CA GLU A 406 -2.40 -18.51 32.09
C GLU A 406 -1.41 -18.68 30.94
N PHE A 407 -0.43 -17.77 30.84
CA PHE A 407 0.56 -17.77 29.78
C PHE A 407 1.79 -18.64 30.06
N LYS A 408 1.94 -19.23 31.25
CA LYS A 408 3.11 -20.06 31.58
C LYS A 408 3.31 -21.22 30.60
N SER A 409 2.23 -21.78 30.08
CA SER A 409 2.27 -22.86 29.09
C SER A 409 2.78 -22.40 27.72
N PHE A 410 2.99 -21.10 27.52
CA PHE A 410 3.47 -20.51 26.27
C PHE A 410 4.95 -20.12 26.33
N TYR A 411 5.62 -20.19 27.48
CA TYR A 411 6.98 -19.64 27.64
C TYR A 411 8.04 -20.28 26.74
N SER A 412 7.83 -21.53 26.32
CA SER A 412 8.69 -22.23 25.37
C SER A 412 8.36 -21.94 23.90
N GLU A 413 7.25 -21.25 23.62
CA GLU A 413 6.82 -20.97 22.26
C GLU A 413 7.70 -19.90 21.61
N LYS A 414 8.14 -20.17 20.37
CA LYS A 414 8.99 -19.23 19.64
C LYS A 414 8.37 -17.83 19.54
N ARG A 415 7.06 -17.75 19.26
CA ARG A 415 6.33 -16.47 19.19
C ARG A 415 6.29 -15.75 20.53
N TRP A 416 6.15 -16.49 21.63
CA TRP A 416 6.21 -15.90 22.97
C TRP A 416 7.59 -15.31 23.25
N ILE A 417 8.65 -16.08 22.99
CA ILE A 417 10.04 -15.64 23.19
C ILE A 417 10.30 -14.38 22.36
N GLU A 418 9.90 -14.37 21.10
CA GLU A 418 10.05 -13.21 20.21
C GLU A 418 9.33 -11.97 20.76
N ILE A 419 8.07 -12.08 21.18
CA ILE A 419 7.34 -10.98 21.80
C ILE A 419 8.07 -10.50 23.06
N PHE A 420 8.41 -11.42 23.96
CA PHE A 420 8.95 -11.11 25.28
C PHE A 420 10.35 -10.48 25.24
N GLU A 421 11.19 -10.88 24.29
CA GLU A 421 12.52 -10.33 24.12
C GLU A 421 12.51 -8.90 23.52
N ASN A 422 11.46 -8.56 22.75
CA ASN A 422 11.40 -7.33 21.95
C ASN A 422 10.42 -6.26 22.48
N ILE A 423 9.61 -6.54 23.50
CA ILE A 423 9.00 -5.52 24.37
C ILE A 423 10.02 -5.01 25.38
#